data_AF-A0A7H8NUT5-F1
#
_entry.id   AF-A0A7H8NUT5-F1
#
_cell.length_a   1.000
_cell.length_b   1.000
_cell.length_c   1.000
_cell.angle_alpha   90.00
_cell.angle_beta   90.00
_cell.angle_gamma   90.00
#
_symmetry.space_group_name_H-M   'P 1'
#
loop_
_entity.id
_entity.type
_entity.pdbx_description
1 polymer ?
#
loop_
_entity_poly.entity_id
_entity_poly.type
_entity_poly.pdbx_seq_one_letter_code
_entity_poly.pdbx_strand_id
1 'polypeptide(L)'
;MSRELSFIDKCIRGQELPDGIDGAVQAWHDDASIEMELSEYIGLTEEEYSAWLLDSSVILSVITARTNGQTFDEYIKGAMALPLAARGQGLSENSPVVKWLRRTGRIK
;
A
#
# COMPACT_ATOMS: atom_id res chain seq x y z
N MET A 1 9.78 -19.71 14.74
CA MET A 1 8.58 -18.87 14.83
C MET A 1 8.22 -18.46 13.41
N SER A 2 7.28 -19.18 12.79
CA SER A 2 6.78 -18.82 11.47
C SER A 2 5.85 -17.63 11.66
N ARG A 3 6.36 -16.41 11.42
CA ARG A 3 5.50 -15.23 11.34
C ARG A 3 4.60 -15.48 10.13
N GLU A 4 3.28 -15.55 10.33
CA GLU A 4 2.36 -15.64 9.19
C GLU A 4 2.63 -14.47 8.25
N LEU A 5 2.78 -14.77 6.97
CA LEU A 5 3.12 -13.76 5.97
C LEU A 5 1.88 -12.91 5.73
N SER A 6 2.03 -11.60 5.89
CA SER A 6 0.96 -10.65 5.57
C SER A 6 0.61 -10.70 4.08
N PHE A 7 -0.55 -10.17 3.69
CA PHE A 7 -0.94 -10.09 2.28
C PHE A 7 0.14 -9.40 1.43
N ILE A 8 0.74 -8.32 1.93
CA ILE A 8 1.82 -7.60 1.27
C ILE A 8 3.07 -8.48 1.13
N ASP A 9 3.45 -9.26 2.15
CA ASP A 9 4.57 -10.19 2.07
C ASP A 9 4.33 -11.29 1.02
N LYS A 10 3.10 -11.81 0.94
CA LYS A 10 2.70 -12.78 -0.09
C LYS A 10 2.77 -12.17 -1.49
N CYS A 11 2.35 -10.92 -1.66
CA CYS A 11 2.47 -10.19 -2.92
C CYS A 11 3.94 -10.00 -3.34
N ILE A 12 4.81 -9.58 -2.41
CA ILE A 12 6.25 -9.41 -2.67
C ILE A 12 6.91 -10.73 -3.08
N ARG A 13 6.45 -11.85 -2.52
CA ARG A 13 6.91 -13.20 -2.86
C ARG A 13 6.31 -13.76 -4.16
N GLY A 14 5.38 -13.04 -4.79
CA GLY A 14 4.65 -13.51 -5.97
C GLY A 14 3.68 -14.67 -5.67
N GLN A 15 3.28 -14.84 -4.40
CA GLN A 15 2.31 -15.85 -3.98
C GLN A 15 0.87 -15.37 -4.15
N GLU A 16 0.65 -14.06 -4.06
CA GLU A 16 -0.64 -13.41 -4.32
C GLU A 16 -0.48 -12.20 -5.25
N LEU A 17 -1.58 -11.83 -5.92
CA LEU A 17 -1.64 -10.67 -6.79
C LEU A 17 -2.19 -9.48 -6.00
N PRO A 18 -1.71 -8.24 -6.24
CA PRO A 18 -2.24 -7.03 -5.61
C PRO A 18 -3.75 -6.84 -5.83
N ASP A 19 -4.26 -7.31 -6.98
CA ASP A 19 -5.68 -7.31 -7.35
C ASP A 19 -6.53 -8.21 -6.42
N GLY A 20 -5.91 -9.16 -5.73
CA GLY A 20 -6.56 -10.04 -4.75
C GLY A 20 -6.86 -9.39 -3.41
N ILE A 21 -6.55 -8.10 -3.23
CA ILE A 21 -6.76 -7.39 -1.96
C ILE A 21 -8.22 -7.44 -1.52
N ASP A 22 -9.17 -7.24 -2.42
CA ASP A 22 -10.60 -7.29 -2.10
C ASP A 22 -11.01 -8.67 -1.56
N GLY A 23 -10.42 -9.74 -2.11
CA GLY A 23 -10.63 -11.11 -1.62
C GLY A 23 -10.02 -11.34 -0.24
N ALA A 24 -8.84 -10.77 0.02
CA ALA A 24 -8.19 -10.84 1.33
C ALA A 24 -8.98 -10.05 2.39
N VAL A 25 -9.48 -8.87 2.06
CA VAL A 25 -10.34 -8.06 2.93
C VAL A 25 -11.66 -8.79 3.20
N GLN A 26 -12.27 -9.40 2.18
CA GLN A 26 -13.48 -10.20 2.35
C GLN A 26 -13.23 -11.40 3.26
N ALA A 27 -12.14 -12.14 3.07
CA ALA A 27 -11.76 -13.26 3.92
C ALA A 27 -11.54 -12.81 5.38
N TRP A 28 -10.90 -11.66 5.58
CA TRP A 28 -10.75 -11.06 6.91
C TRP A 28 -12.11 -10.70 7.54
N HIS A 29 -13.04 -10.19 6.73
CA HIS A 29 -14.36 -9.77 7.19
C HIS A 29 -15.32 -10.95 7.47
N ASP A 30 -15.20 -12.06 6.72
CA ASP A 30 -15.97 -13.28 6.93
C ASP A 30 -15.44 -14.12 8.11
N ASP A 31 -14.14 -14.03 8.38
CA ASP A 31 -13.50 -14.82 9.42
C ASP A 31 -13.48 -14.09 10.78
N ALA A 32 -14.55 -14.32 11.55
CA ALA A 32 -14.68 -13.78 12.89
C ALA A 32 -13.65 -14.30 13.92
N SER A 33 -12.80 -15.26 13.55
CA SER A 33 -11.70 -15.73 14.41
C SER A 33 -10.44 -14.85 14.32
N ILE A 34 -10.39 -13.94 13.34
CA ILE A 34 -9.27 -13.04 13.17
C ILE A 34 -9.42 -11.85 14.13
N GLU A 35 -8.66 -11.89 15.22
CA GLU A 35 -8.65 -10.83 16.24
C GLU A 35 -7.70 -9.66 15.91
N MET A 36 -6.96 -9.74 14.80
CA MET A 36 -6.02 -8.69 14.38
C MET A 36 -6.71 -7.64 13.50
N GLU A 37 -6.22 -6.40 13.58
CA GLU A 37 -6.72 -5.34 12.70
C GLU A 37 -6.39 -5.62 11.23
N LEU A 38 -7.22 -5.10 10.32
CA LEU A 38 -7.03 -5.24 8.88
C LEU A 38 -5.65 -4.71 8.42
N SER A 39 -5.16 -3.67 9.08
CA SER A 39 -3.81 -3.12 8.88
C SER A 39 -2.72 -4.17 9.12
N GLU A 40 -2.83 -4.93 10.22
CA GLU A 40 -1.89 -6.02 10.56
C GLU A 40 -2.06 -7.23 9.64
N TYR A 41 -3.30 -7.59 9.29
CA TYR A 41 -3.61 -8.69 8.39
C TYR A 41 -3.03 -8.47 6.99
N ILE A 42 -3.22 -7.27 6.45
CA ILE A 42 -2.68 -6.90 5.14
C ILE A 42 -1.16 -6.66 5.23
N GLY A 43 -0.66 -6.19 6.37
CA GLY A 43 0.76 -5.88 6.59
C GLY A 43 1.14 -4.44 6.27
N LEU A 44 0.17 -3.53 6.36
CA LEU A 44 0.34 -2.09 6.17
C LEU A 44 0.68 -1.41 7.49
N THR A 45 1.52 -0.39 7.46
CA THR A 45 1.65 0.53 8.58
C THR A 45 0.40 1.41 8.69
N GLU A 46 0.16 2.05 9.85
CA GLU A 46 -0.96 2.98 10.01
C GLU A 46 -0.99 4.10 8.95
N GLU A 47 0.20 4.52 8.51
CA GLU A 47 0.38 5.56 7.49
C GLU A 47 -0.01 5.05 6.10
N GLU A 48 0.46 3.86 5.73
CA GLU A 48 0.10 3.21 4.46
C GLU A 48 -1.38 2.85 4.43
N TYR A 49 -1.94 2.42 5.57
CA TYR A 49 -3.36 2.15 5.74
C TYR A 49 -4.20 3.41 5.56
N SER A 50 -3.80 4.53 6.15
CA SER A 50 -4.48 5.82 5.97
C SER A 50 -4.45 6.27 4.51
N ALA A 51 -3.33 6.07 3.81
CA ALA A 51 -3.22 6.36 2.39
C ALA A 51 -4.10 5.41 1.55
N TRP A 52 -4.16 4.13 1.91
CA TRP A 52 -5.00 3.14 1.25
C TRP A 52 -6.50 3.43 1.38
N LEU A 53 -6.94 3.91 2.55
CA LEU A 53 -8.32 4.37 2.75
C LEU A 53 -8.70 5.56 1.85
N LEU A 54 -7.71 6.35 1.41
CA LEU A 54 -7.94 7.46 0.47
C LEU A 54 -7.94 6.97 -0.99
N ASP A 55 -7.14 5.97 -1.30
CA ASP A 55 -6.98 5.41 -2.65
C ASP A 55 -6.50 3.96 -2.59
N SER A 56 -7.32 3.03 -3.08
CA SER A 56 -6.99 1.60 -3.06
C SER A 56 -5.76 1.25 -3.91
N SER A 57 -5.38 2.10 -4.89
CA SER A 57 -4.20 1.89 -5.72
C SER A 57 -2.88 2.10 -4.96
N VAL A 58 -2.93 2.60 -3.72
CA VAL A 58 -1.77 2.76 -2.85
C VAL A 58 -1.07 1.45 -2.57
N ILE A 59 -1.81 0.34 -2.51
CA ILE A 59 -1.23 -0.99 -2.25
C ILE A 59 -0.17 -1.35 -3.30
N LEU A 60 -0.44 -1.09 -4.58
CA LEU A 60 0.53 -1.33 -5.65
C LEU A 60 1.81 -0.51 -5.42
N SER A 61 1.65 0.74 -4.96
CA SER A 61 2.77 1.63 -4.63
C SER A 61 3.56 1.12 -3.43
N VAL A 62 2.88 0.64 -2.38
CA VAL A 62 3.51 0.05 -1.18
C VAL A 62 4.29 -1.23 -1.53
N ILE A 63 3.68 -2.15 -2.28
CA ILE A 63 4.31 -3.39 -2.71
C ILE A 63 5.55 -3.07 -3.56
N THR A 64 5.44 -2.13 -4.49
CA THR A 64 6.56 -1.72 -5.36
C THR A 64 7.68 -1.07 -4.54
N ALA A 65 7.35 -0.17 -3.61
CA ALA A 65 8.31 0.46 -2.71
C ALA A 65 9.10 -0.58 -1.90
N ARG A 66 8.39 -1.50 -1.24
CA ARG A 66 9.00 -2.56 -0.42
C ARG A 66 9.81 -3.56 -1.25
N THR A 67 9.36 -3.89 -2.46
CA THR A 67 10.12 -4.75 -3.40
C THR A 67 11.45 -4.10 -3.79
N ASN A 68 11.48 -2.77 -3.91
CA ASN A 68 12.69 -2.00 -4.19
C ASN A 68 13.52 -1.68 -2.94
N GLY A 69 13.09 -2.13 -1.75
CA GLY A 69 13.75 -1.83 -0.48
C GLY A 69 13.66 -0.36 -0.06
N GLN A 70 12.66 0.38 -0.56
CA GLN A 70 12.42 1.78 -0.26
C GLN A 70 11.18 1.94 0.64
N THR A 71 11.11 3.06 1.35
CA THR A 71 9.90 3.44 2.09
C THR A 71 8.80 3.96 1.16
N PHE A 72 7.54 3.89 1.59
CA PHE A 72 6.41 4.43 0.83
C PHE A 72 6.63 5.91 0.46
N ASP A 73 7.04 6.74 1.41
CA ASP A 73 7.34 8.16 1.19
C ASP A 73 8.42 8.41 0.14
N GLU A 74 9.52 7.64 0.17
CA GLU A 74 10.60 7.74 -0.82
C GLU A 74 10.11 7.34 -2.21
N TYR A 75 9.32 6.28 -2.30
CA TYR A 75 8.72 5.84 -3.55
C TYR A 75 7.79 6.91 -4.14
N ILE A 76 6.92 7.53 -3.33
CA ILE A 76 6.04 8.60 -3.80
C ILE A 76 6.83 9.83 -4.24
N LYS A 77 7.85 10.25 -3.50
CA LYS A 77 8.75 11.35 -3.90
C LYS A 77 9.41 11.07 -5.24
N GLY A 78 9.91 9.84 -5.45
CA GLY A 78 10.52 9.42 -6.71
C GLY A 78 9.52 9.35 -7.87
N ALA A 79 8.33 8.79 -7.63
CA ALA A 79 7.25 8.68 -8.60
C ALA A 79 6.75 10.07 -9.05
N MET A 80 6.68 11.04 -8.14
CA MET A 80 6.32 12.42 -8.46
C MET A 80 7.45 13.19 -9.18
N ALA A 81 8.71 12.85 -8.92
CA ALA A 81 9.86 13.53 -9.53
C ALA A 81 10.09 13.15 -11.01
N LEU A 82 9.50 12.06 -11.50
CA LEU A 82 9.70 11.57 -12.87
C LEU A 82 8.50 11.93 -13.77
N PRO A 83 8.69 12.74 -14.84
CA PRO A 83 7.62 13.15 -15.77
C PRO A 83 6.90 11.99 -16.50
N LEU A 84 7.51 10.80 -16.54
CA LEU A 84 6.97 9.62 -17.21
C LEU A 84 6.23 8.64 -16.27
N ALA A 85 6.40 8.72 -14.94
CA ALA A 85 5.80 7.77 -13.99
C ALA A 85 4.28 8.02 -13.75
N ALA A 86 3.78 9.20 -14.14
CA ALA A 86 2.41 9.66 -13.91
C ALA A 86 1.35 9.06 -14.86
N ARG A 87 1.71 8.22 -15.84
CA ARG A 87 0.77 7.80 -16.92
C ARG A 87 0.36 6.33 -16.98
N GLY A 88 0.96 5.45 -16.16
CA GLY A 88 0.63 4.02 -16.20
C GLY A 88 -0.29 3.57 -15.07
N GLN A 89 0.19 3.71 -13.84
CA GLN A 89 -0.48 3.27 -12.59
C GLN A 89 0.01 4.05 -11.35
N GLY A 90 0.73 5.17 -11.53
CA GLY A 90 1.32 5.95 -10.44
C GLY A 90 0.37 7.03 -9.91
N LEU A 91 0.47 7.33 -8.61
CA LEU A 91 -0.29 8.39 -7.95
C LEU A 91 -0.04 9.74 -8.64
N SER A 92 -1.10 10.30 -9.24
CA SER A 92 -1.01 11.61 -9.90
C SER A 92 -0.84 12.74 -8.88
N GLU A 93 -0.30 13.90 -9.30
CA GLU A 93 -0.21 15.08 -8.42
C GLU A 93 -1.58 15.50 -7.83
N ASN A 94 -2.67 15.18 -8.54
CA ASN A 94 -4.03 15.46 -8.10
C ASN A 94 -4.64 14.37 -7.20
N SER A 95 -3.94 13.26 -6.96
CA SER A 95 -4.42 12.17 -6.11
C SER A 95 -4.71 12.67 -4.68
N PRO A 96 -5.79 12.18 -4.05
CA PRO A 96 -6.09 12.48 -2.65
C PRO A 96 -4.93 12.10 -1.72
N VAL A 97 -4.16 11.06 -2.04
CA VAL A 97 -3.00 10.59 -1.28
C VAL A 97 -1.87 11.61 -1.31
N VAL A 98 -1.56 12.16 -2.49
CA VAL A 98 -0.50 13.17 -2.65
C VAL A 98 -0.87 14.46 -1.90
N LYS A 99 -2.14 14.88 -1.97
CA LYS A 99 -2.64 16.04 -1.21
C LYS A 99 -2.54 15.79 0.29
N TRP A 100 -2.86 14.59 0.76
CA TRP A 100 -2.71 14.20 2.16
C TRP A 100 -1.25 14.20 2.62
N LEU A 101 -0.32 13.66 1.81
CA LEU A 101 1.11 13.68 2.10
C LEU A 101 1.68 15.10 2.19
N ARG A 102 1.25 16.02 1.29
CA ARG A 102 1.61 17.44 1.36
C ARG A 102 1.04 18.10 2.62
N ARG A 103 -0.23 17.84 2.94
CA ARG A 103 -0.89 18.39 4.13
C ARG A 103 -0.24 17.92 5.43
N THR A 104 0.27 16.70 5.46
CA THR A 104 0.95 16.13 6.63
C THR A 104 2.45 16.46 6.70
N GLY A 105 2.99 17.19 5.71
CA GLY A 105 4.39 17.64 5.69
C GLY A 105 5.41 16.57 5.31
N ARG A 106 4.95 15.41 4.82
CA ARG A 106 5.80 14.26 4.46
C ARG A 106 6.52 14.44 3.12
N ILE A 107 5.90 15.21 2.22
CA ILE A 107 6.46 15.64 0.93
C ILE A 107 6.33 17.17 0.80
N LYS A 108 7.34 17.82 0.22
CA LYS A 108 7.36 19.28 -0.03
C LYS A 108 6.97 19.60 -1.45
#